data_AF-A0ABD1H1G4-F1
#
_entry.id   AF-A0ABD1H1G4-F1
#
_cell.length_a   1.000
_cell.length_b   1.000
_cell.length_c   1.000
_cell.angle_alpha   90.00
_cell.angle_beta   90.00
_cell.angle_gamma   90.00
#
_symmetry.space_group_name_H-M   'P 1'
#
loop_
_entity.id
_entity.type
_entity.pdbx_description
1 polymer ?
#
loop_
_entity_poly.entity_id
_entity_poly.type
_entity_poly.pdbx_seq_one_letter_code
_entity_poly.pdbx_strand_id
1 'polypeptide(L)'
;MDRDFQTWIGANRFYPGVPDALKFSSSKLYIVTTKQGRFADALLRELAGVTIPPERIYGLGTGPKVKVLKQLQEMPENLGLTLHFVEDRFATLKNVIKEPELNKWNLYLGDWGYNTQKERDEAARISRIQLLQLSNFSNKLK
;
A
#
# COMPACT_ATOMS: atom_id res chain seq x y z
N MET A 1 26.72 12.88 -6.42
CA MET A 1 25.26 12.63 -6.49
C MET A 1 24.93 11.16 -6.72
N ASP A 2 25.46 10.50 -7.77
CA ASP A 2 25.07 9.10 -8.06
C ASP A 2 25.49 8.08 -6.97
N ARG A 3 26.64 8.28 -6.32
CA ARG A 3 27.07 7.42 -5.19
C ARG A 3 26.12 7.50 -4.00
N ASP A 4 25.58 8.68 -3.70
CA ASP A 4 24.66 8.87 -2.57
C ASP A 4 23.32 8.21 -2.83
N PHE A 5 22.85 8.28 -4.08
CA PHE A 5 21.60 7.66 -4.50
C PHE A 5 21.68 6.13 -4.49
N GLN A 6 22.72 5.54 -5.07
CA GLN A 6 22.91 4.09 -5.06
C GLN A 6 23.16 3.55 -3.65
N THR A 7 23.91 4.28 -2.82
CA THR A 7 24.08 3.94 -1.40
C THR A 7 22.75 3.96 -0.66
N TRP A 8 21.91 4.97 -0.91
CA TRP A 8 20.56 5.05 -0.33
C TRP A 8 19.66 3.90 -0.78
N ILE A 9 19.62 3.57 -2.07
CA ILE A 9 18.90 2.39 -2.58
C ILE A 9 19.39 1.12 -1.88
N GLY A 10 20.71 0.93 -1.79
CA GLY A 10 21.35 -0.21 -1.15
C GLY A 10 21.07 -0.35 0.35
N ALA A 11 20.60 0.70 1.03
CA ALA A 11 20.18 0.67 2.44
C ALA A 11 18.72 0.22 2.65
N ASN A 12 17.94 0.08 1.58
CA ASN A 12 16.54 -0.32 1.65
C ASN A 12 16.36 -1.80 1.27
N ARG A 13 15.33 -2.45 1.81
CA ARG A 13 14.94 -3.83 1.48
C ARG A 13 13.42 -3.93 1.42
N PHE A 14 12.91 -4.75 0.50
CA PHE A 14 11.53 -5.19 0.54
C PHE A 14 11.40 -6.40 1.47
N TYR A 15 10.21 -6.56 2.06
CA TYR A 15 9.88 -7.80 2.76
C TYR A 15 9.89 -8.98 1.77
N PRO A 16 10.33 -10.18 2.21
CA PRO A 16 10.35 -11.37 1.38
C PRO A 16 9.00 -11.63 0.69
N GLY A 17 9.04 -11.96 -0.60
CA GLY A 17 7.85 -12.26 -1.40
C GLY A 17 7.03 -11.04 -1.86
N VAL A 18 7.26 -9.83 -1.34
CA VAL A 18 6.54 -8.62 -1.82
C VAL A 18 6.89 -8.26 -3.26
N PRO A 19 8.18 -8.26 -3.68
CA PRO A 19 8.53 -7.95 -5.08
C PRO A 19 7.81 -8.84 -6.09
N ASP A 20 7.85 -10.16 -5.88
CA ASP A 20 7.20 -11.13 -6.77
C ASP A 20 5.68 -10.94 -6.79
N ALA A 21 5.06 -10.74 -5.63
CA ALA A 21 3.63 -10.50 -5.53
C ALA A 21 3.19 -9.24 -6.30
N LEU A 22 3.96 -8.16 -6.21
CA LEU A 22 3.69 -6.95 -6.99
C LEU A 22 3.92 -7.17 -8.49
N LYS A 23 4.98 -7.90 -8.86
CA LYS A 23 5.36 -8.15 -10.25
C LYS A 23 4.35 -9.02 -10.99
N PHE A 24 3.82 -10.04 -10.33
CA PHE A 24 2.92 -11.02 -10.93
C PHE A 24 1.44 -10.74 -10.68
N SER A 25 1.12 -9.64 -9.99
CA SER A 25 -0.25 -9.24 -9.72
C SER A 25 -1.10 -9.09 -10.97
N SER A 26 -2.19 -9.84 -11.02
CA SER A 26 -3.26 -9.64 -12.01
C SER A 26 -4.12 -8.41 -11.70
N SER A 27 -4.07 -7.91 -10.46
CA SER A 27 -4.79 -6.72 -10.01
C SER A 27 -4.08 -5.44 -10.44
N LYS A 28 -4.87 -4.39 -10.71
CA LYS A 28 -4.32 -3.06 -10.97
C LYS A 28 -3.75 -2.46 -9.68
N LEU A 29 -2.45 -2.18 -9.68
CA LEU A 29 -1.73 -1.66 -8.51
C LEU A 29 -1.66 -0.14 -8.52
N TYR A 30 -1.81 0.43 -7.31
CA TYR A 30 -1.58 1.83 -6.97
C TYR A 30 -0.72 1.90 -5.71
N ILE A 31 0.17 2.88 -5.63
CA ILE A 31 1.02 3.12 -4.46
C ILE A 31 0.60 4.42 -3.82
N VAL A 32 0.18 4.38 -2.55
CA VAL A 32 -0.21 5.58 -1.79
C VAL A 32 0.73 5.72 -0.59
N THR A 33 1.65 6.68 -0.65
CA THR A 33 2.78 6.80 0.27
C THR A 33 3.04 8.25 0.66
N THR A 34 3.61 8.45 1.85
CA THR A 34 4.10 9.77 2.30
C THR A 34 5.54 10.04 1.88
N LYS A 35 6.19 9.09 1.18
CA LYS A 35 7.50 9.29 0.53
C LYS A 35 7.32 10.10 -0.75
N GLN A 36 8.33 10.85 -1.18
CA GLN A 36 8.26 11.48 -2.51
C GLN A 36 8.12 10.38 -3.58
N GLY A 37 7.26 10.60 -4.58
CA GLY A 37 6.92 9.59 -5.60
C GLY A 37 8.17 9.00 -6.29
N ARG A 38 9.11 9.86 -6.68
CA ARG A 38 10.39 9.45 -7.31
C ARG A 38 11.21 8.45 -6.50
N PHE A 39 11.16 8.52 -5.17
CA PHE A 39 11.88 7.58 -4.30
C PHE A 39 11.13 6.25 -4.18
N ALA A 40 9.80 6.28 -4.15
CA ALA A 40 8.99 5.07 -4.17
C ALA A 40 9.17 4.32 -5.51
N ASP A 41 9.11 5.05 -6.63
CA ASP A 41 9.35 4.55 -7.98
C ASP A 41 10.75 3.91 -8.09
N ALA A 42 11.80 4.63 -7.68
CA ALA A 42 13.14 4.10 -7.71
C ALA A 42 13.30 2.81 -6.88
N LEU A 43 12.71 2.73 -5.68
CA LEU A 43 12.77 1.51 -4.88
C LEU A 43 12.08 0.34 -5.59
N LEU A 44 10.88 0.56 -6.15
CA LEU A 44 10.12 -0.46 -6.89
C LEU A 44 10.91 -0.96 -8.11
N ARG A 45 11.50 -0.04 -8.87
CA ARG A 45 12.26 -0.39 -10.07
C ARG A 45 13.57 -1.10 -9.74
N GLU A 46 14.39 -0.51 -8.88
CA GLU A 46 15.76 -0.97 -8.63
C GLU A 46 15.81 -2.21 -7.72
N LEU A 47 14.90 -2.32 -6.74
CA LEU A 47 14.94 -3.41 -5.75
C LEU A 47 13.85 -4.46 -5.95
N ALA A 48 12.72 -4.11 -6.55
CA ALA A 48 11.64 -5.08 -6.82
C ALA A 48 11.54 -5.50 -8.29
N GLY A 49 12.22 -4.81 -9.21
CA GLY A 49 12.08 -5.06 -10.65
C GLY A 49 10.65 -4.85 -11.14
N VAL A 50 9.90 -3.95 -10.49
CA VAL A 50 8.50 -3.63 -10.79
C VAL A 50 8.42 -2.19 -11.29
N THR A 51 7.79 -2.01 -12.44
CA THR A 51 7.47 -0.68 -12.98
C THR A 51 5.98 -0.42 -12.80
N ILE A 52 5.65 0.57 -11.96
CA ILE A 52 4.28 1.08 -11.82
C ILE A 52 4.24 2.43 -12.54
N PRO A 53 3.27 2.68 -13.44
CA PRO A 53 3.15 3.97 -14.10
C PRO A 53 3.09 5.14 -13.10
N PRO A 54 3.79 6.26 -13.35
CA PRO A 54 3.91 7.35 -12.40
C PRO A 54 2.57 7.92 -11.92
N GLU A 55 1.54 7.94 -12.78
CA GLU A 55 0.19 8.39 -12.46
C GLU A 55 -0.52 7.51 -11.43
N ARG A 56 0.01 6.31 -11.16
CA ARG A 56 -0.47 5.38 -10.12
C ARG A 56 0.37 5.42 -8.83
N ILE A 57 1.35 6.32 -8.74
CA ILE A 57 2.20 6.53 -7.56
C ILE A 57 1.83 7.87 -6.89
N TYR A 58 1.01 7.79 -5.86
CA TYR A 58 0.58 8.92 -5.04
C TYR A 58 1.54 9.12 -3.87
N GLY A 59 2.54 9.97 -4.08
CA GLY A 59 3.58 10.30 -3.10
C GLY A 59 3.26 11.51 -2.21
N LEU A 60 4.28 11.98 -1.49
CA LEU A 60 4.23 13.22 -0.72
C LEU A 60 3.72 14.38 -1.60
N GLY A 61 2.72 15.11 -1.10
CA GLY A 61 2.10 16.24 -1.80
C GLY A 61 0.80 15.90 -2.55
N THR A 62 0.44 14.63 -2.72
CA THR A 62 -0.84 14.25 -3.35
C THR A 62 -2.05 14.36 -2.40
N GLY A 63 -1.81 14.70 -1.14
CA GLY A 63 -2.84 14.86 -0.11
C GLY A 63 -2.98 13.64 0.82
N PRO A 64 -3.90 13.69 1.80
CA PRO A 64 -4.14 12.60 2.74
C PRO A 64 -4.58 11.32 2.03
N LYS A 65 -4.19 10.15 2.55
CA LYS A 65 -4.54 8.85 1.93
C LYS A 65 -6.04 8.69 1.72
N VAL A 66 -6.87 9.13 2.68
CA VAL A 66 -8.35 9.15 2.55
C VAL A 66 -8.80 9.86 1.27
N LYS A 67 -8.23 11.04 0.97
CA LYS A 67 -8.58 11.82 -0.23
C LYS A 67 -8.17 11.06 -1.49
N VAL A 68 -6.97 10.47 -1.50
CA VAL A 68 -6.49 9.67 -2.63
C VAL A 68 -7.39 8.46 -2.86
N LEU A 69 -7.83 7.76 -1.82
CA LEU A 69 -8.76 6.62 -1.96
C LEU A 69 -10.12 7.04 -2.53
N LYS A 70 -10.66 8.20 -2.10
CA LYS A 70 -11.88 8.76 -2.69
C LYS A 70 -11.71 9.07 -4.18
N GLN A 71 -10.58 9.67 -4.57
CA GLN A 71 -10.27 9.92 -5.98
C GLN A 71 -10.15 8.61 -6.77
N LEU A 72 -9.44 7.62 -6.23
CA LEU A 72 -9.22 6.32 -6.90
C LEU A 72 -10.52 5.56 -7.15
N GLN A 73 -11.48 5.58 -6.23
CA GLN A 73 -12.76 4.88 -6.42
C GLN A 73 -13.70 5.55 -7.43
N GLU A 74 -13.50 6.84 -7.70
CA GLU A 74 -14.29 7.63 -8.67
C GLU A 74 -13.72 7.55 -10.09
N MET A 75 -12.49 7.06 -10.24
CA MET A 75 -11.86 6.89 -11.55
C MET A 75 -12.65 5.91 -12.43
N PRO A 76 -12.98 6.28 -13.68
CA PRO A 76 -13.77 5.43 -14.58
C PRO A 76 -13.23 4.01 -14.71
N GLU A 77 -11.91 3.84 -14.77
CA GLU A 77 -11.25 2.55 -14.92
C GLU A 77 -11.27 1.67 -13.66
N ASN A 78 -11.73 2.21 -12.53
CA ASN A 78 -11.88 1.50 -11.26
C ASN A 78 -13.35 1.27 -10.89
N LEU A 79 -14.30 1.82 -11.65
CA LEU A 79 -15.72 1.60 -11.44
C LEU A 79 -16.06 0.11 -11.60
N GLY A 80 -16.83 -0.42 -10.64
CA GLY A 80 -17.23 -1.82 -10.61
C GLY A 80 -16.14 -2.80 -10.14
N LEU A 81 -14.91 -2.35 -9.92
CA LEU A 81 -13.86 -3.21 -9.35
C LEU A 81 -14.04 -3.39 -7.84
N THR A 82 -13.55 -4.52 -7.34
CA THR A 82 -13.39 -4.70 -5.90
C THR A 82 -12.12 -3.98 -5.45
N LEU A 83 -12.26 -3.04 -4.51
CA LEU A 83 -11.17 -2.19 -4.05
C LEU A 83 -10.56 -2.73 -2.76
N HIS A 84 -9.24 -2.85 -2.73
CA HIS A 84 -8.49 -3.37 -1.58
C HIS A 84 -7.43 -2.33 -1.15
N PHE A 85 -7.39 -2.01 0.14
CA PHE A 85 -6.40 -1.11 0.71
C PHE A 85 -5.59 -1.86 1.78
N VAL A 86 -4.30 -2.07 1.50
CA VAL A 86 -3.35 -2.72 2.40
C VAL A 86 -2.43 -1.66 3.00
N GLU A 87 -2.35 -1.63 4.32
CA GLU A 87 -1.63 -0.63 5.09
C GLU A 87 -1.08 -1.24 6.37
N ASP A 88 0.07 -0.79 6.86
CA ASP A 88 0.67 -1.32 8.09
C ASP A 88 0.49 -0.37 9.30
N ARG A 89 0.06 0.88 9.05
CA ARG A 89 -0.30 1.85 10.08
C ARG A 89 -1.78 1.78 10.42
N PHE A 90 -2.10 1.20 11.58
CA PHE A 90 -3.47 1.04 12.06
C PHE A 90 -4.25 2.37 12.17
N ALA A 91 -3.61 3.47 12.60
CA ALA A 91 -4.25 4.79 12.66
C ALA A 91 -4.77 5.27 11.29
N THR A 92 -4.08 4.94 10.20
CA THR A 92 -4.55 5.26 8.83
C THR A 92 -5.84 4.52 8.51
N LEU A 93 -5.93 3.22 8.82
CA LEU A 93 -7.14 2.43 8.62
C LEU A 93 -8.32 2.97 9.43
N LYS A 94 -8.08 3.39 10.68
CA LYS A 94 -9.11 4.05 11.49
C LYS A 94 -9.64 5.34 10.85
N ASN A 95 -8.78 6.12 10.20
CA ASN A 95 -9.22 7.31 9.47
C ASN A 95 -10.04 6.96 8.23
N VAL A 96 -9.70 5.88 7.51
CA VAL A 96 -10.50 5.40 6.39
C VAL A 96 -11.89 4.92 6.83
N ILE A 97 -12.00 4.23 7.98
CA ILE A 97 -13.28 3.75 8.52
C ILE A 97 -14.23 4.89 8.91
N LYS A 98 -13.69 6.04 9.32
CA LYS A 98 -14.49 7.22 9.67
C LYS A 98 -15.23 7.84 8.48
N GLU A 99 -14.90 7.42 7.25
CA GLU A 99 -15.40 7.99 6.02
C GLU A 99 -16.40 7.02 5.37
N PRO A 100 -17.72 7.25 5.50
CA PRO A 100 -18.73 6.31 5.00
C PRO A 100 -18.65 6.07 3.48
N GLU A 101 -18.17 7.06 2.72
CA GLU A 101 -17.92 6.95 1.27
C GLU A 101 -16.90 5.86 0.91
N LEU A 102 -15.99 5.53 1.85
CA LEU A 102 -14.96 4.50 1.67
C LEU A 102 -15.40 3.11 2.17
N ASN A 103 -16.69 2.93 2.51
CA ASN A 103 -17.22 1.64 2.96
C ASN A 103 -17.10 0.53 1.91
N LYS A 104 -16.87 0.83 0.63
CA LYS A 104 -16.67 -0.17 -0.42
C LYS A 104 -15.27 -0.79 -0.42
N TRP A 105 -14.31 -0.19 0.27
CA TRP A 105 -12.95 -0.71 0.35
C TRP A 105 -12.84 -1.88 1.34
N ASN A 106 -12.19 -2.95 0.91
CA ASN A 106 -11.71 -4.01 1.78
C ASN A 106 -10.40 -3.54 2.42
N LEU A 107 -10.35 -3.52 3.76
CA LEU A 107 -9.22 -2.94 4.50
C LEU A 107 -8.39 -4.03 5.14
N TYR A 108 -7.07 -3.95 4.97
CA TYR A 108 -6.12 -4.92 5.49
C TYR A 108 -5.05 -4.23 6.32
N LEU A 109 -4.85 -4.69 7.55
CA LEU A 109 -3.70 -4.33 8.36
C LEU A 109 -2.61 -5.38 8.14
N GLY A 110 -1.51 -5.00 7.47
CA GLY A 110 -0.33 -5.87 7.35
C GLY A 110 0.35 -6.02 8.70
N ASP A 111 0.36 -7.22 9.27
CA ASP A 111 0.87 -7.47 10.63
C ASP A 111 2.40 -7.52 10.76
N TRP A 112 3.10 -7.37 9.63
CA TRP A 112 4.56 -7.45 9.52
C TRP A 112 5.25 -6.08 9.51
N GLY A 113 4.51 -4.98 9.61
CA GLY A 113 5.02 -3.62 9.52
C GLY A 113 5.09 -2.87 10.85
N TYR A 114 4.87 -1.55 10.83
CA TYR A 114 5.09 -0.66 11.98
C TYR A 114 4.05 -0.72 13.12
N ASN A 115 3.24 -1.78 13.21
CA ASN A 115 2.22 -1.92 14.24
C ASN A 115 2.67 -2.77 15.44
N THR A 116 2.12 -2.43 16.60
CA THR A 116 2.34 -3.15 17.86
C THR A 116 1.34 -4.30 18.03
N GLN A 117 1.63 -5.24 18.94
CA GLN A 117 0.68 -6.32 19.27
C GLN A 117 -0.67 -5.76 19.74
N LYS A 118 -0.67 -4.71 20.55
CA LYS A 118 -1.89 -4.03 21.01
C LYS A 118 -2.74 -3.51 19.85
N GLU A 119 -2.11 -2.91 18.84
CA GLU A 119 -2.82 -2.41 17.65
C GLU A 119 -3.39 -3.56 16.81
N ARG A 120 -2.67 -4.69 16.70
CA ARG A 120 -3.21 -5.89 16.04
C ARG A 120 -4.40 -6.47 16.78
N ASP A 121 -4.33 -6.57 18.10
CA ASP A 121 -5.43 -7.06 18.93
C ASP A 121 -6.66 -6.16 18.85
N GLU A 122 -6.47 -4.83 18.77
CA GLU A 122 -7.56 -3.86 18.54
C GLU A 122 -8.14 -4.01 17.13
N ALA A 123 -7.28 -4.09 16.11
CA ALA A 123 -7.70 -4.26 14.73
C ALA A 123 -8.49 -5.56 14.51
N ALA A 124 -8.10 -6.66 15.16
CA ALA A 124 -8.79 -7.95 15.09
C ALA A 124 -10.23 -7.91 15.63
N ARG A 125 -10.56 -6.92 16.49
CA ARG A 125 -11.92 -6.73 17.02
C ARG A 125 -12.78 -5.82 16.13
N ILE A 126 -12.19 -5.20 15.10
CA ILE A 126 -12.89 -4.32 14.17
C ILE A 126 -13.26 -5.13 12.93
N SER A 127 -14.55 -5.42 12.75
CA SER A 127 -15.05 -6.24 11.62
C SER A 127 -14.69 -5.72 10.23
N ARG A 128 -14.40 -4.41 10.13
CA ARG A 128 -13.98 -3.74 8.88
C ARG A 128 -12.52 -3.96 8.51
N ILE A 129 -11.67 -4.46 9.41
CA ILE A 129 -10.23 -4.64 9.17
C ILE A 129 -9.92 -6.13 9.22
N GLN A 130 -9.24 -6.60 8.18
CA GLN A 130 -8.67 -7.95 8.14
C GLN A 130 -7.18 -7.86 8.48
N LEU A 131 -6.73 -8.60 9.49
CA LEU A 131 -5.30 -8.81 9.67
C LEU A 131 -4.77 -9.62 8.50
N LEU A 132 -3.69 -9.14 7.89
CA LEU A 132 -3.04 -9.78 6.77
C LEU A 132 -1.62 -10.14 7.20
N GLN A 133 -1.28 -11.43 7.04
CA GLN A 133 0.08 -11.96 7.21
C GLN A 133 0.87 -11.76 5.92
N LEU A 134 2.19 -11.59 6.03
CA LEU A 134 3.06 -11.32 4.88
C LEU A 134 2.97 -12.43 3.82
N SER A 135 2.97 -13.69 4.26
CA SER A 135 2.82 -14.85 3.38
C SER A 135 1.48 -14.84 2.63
N ASN A 136 0.40 -14.47 3.32
CA ASN A 136 -0.93 -14.38 2.71
C ASN A 136 -1.01 -13.23 1.71
N PHE A 137 -0.39 -12.08 1.99
CA PHE A 137 -0.29 -10.99 1.02
C PHE A 137 0.43 -11.45 -0.24
N SER A 138 1.62 -12.07 -0.07
CA SER A 138 2.42 -12.53 -1.20
C SER A 138 1.72 -13.58 -2.05
N ASN A 139 0.96 -14.49 -1.42
CA ASN A 139 0.23 -15.54 -2.14
C ASN A 139 -1.07 -15.05 -2.78
N LYS A 140 -1.78 -14.10 -2.16
CA LYS A 140 -3.08 -13.61 -2.68
C LYS A 140 -2.92 -12.59 -3.79
N LEU A 141 -1.81 -11.84 -3.78
CA LEU A 141 -1.57 -10.78 -4.76
C LEU A 141 -0.85 -11.30 -6.00
N LYS A 142 -0.13 -12.43 -5.92
CA LYS A 142 0.41 -13.15 -7.08
C LYS A 142 -0.71 -13.85 -7.85
#